data_AF-A0A1E7F8E5-F1
#
_entry.id   AF-A0A1E7F8E5-F1
#
_cell.length_a   1.000
_cell.length_b   1.000
_cell.length_c   1.000
_cell.angle_alpha   90.00
_cell.angle_beta   90.00
_cell.angle_gamma   90.00
#
_symmetry.space_group_name_H-M   'P 1'
#
loop_
_entity.id
_entity.type
_entity.pdbx_description
1 polymer ?
#
loop_
_entity_poly.entity_id
_entity_poly.type
_entity_poly.pdbx_seq_one_letter_code
_entity_poly.pdbx_strand_id
1 'polypeptide(L)'
;MAWRRYKLAQAATKKMIMHAFKDYHFLELQDDNGDIVGYTAIELFDHLMDQYVQPEDVADQVTALHKILEHEYDPNEAPQVYYKAVQDARNALDSLNQTIDDETLIRHGLNQFKEHIDLKLDIRSWKLLTRAEKTWSRFKTHFTKAINDNKNDAGTLKAIGMANAVKHQIEQGKENQKLLAQATFEANARIEDLIKASLRELEIGWTKAILHLLAVVVVVVVAVVVVAAHIRGGGITMYTQVVGHLLLFIMGSTAKP
;
A
#
# COMPACT_ATOMS: atom_id res chain seq x y z
N MET A 1 -21.01 -59.69 0.10
CA MET A 1 -21.25 -58.42 0.84
C MET A 1 -20.40 -57.26 0.34
N ALA A 2 -19.09 -57.43 0.12
CA ALA A 2 -18.20 -56.35 -0.32
C ALA A 2 -18.62 -55.67 -1.65
N TRP A 3 -18.99 -56.46 -2.67
CA TRP A 3 -19.44 -55.93 -3.96
C TRP A 3 -20.67 -55.00 -3.86
N ARG A 4 -21.66 -55.38 -3.05
CA ARG A 4 -22.85 -54.56 -2.81
C ARG A 4 -22.50 -53.24 -2.11
N ARG A 5 -21.60 -53.29 -1.12
CA ARG A 5 -21.10 -52.10 -0.42
C ARG A 5 -20.33 -51.18 -1.37
N TYR A 6 -19.48 -51.75 -2.22
CA TYR A 6 -18.76 -51.02 -3.26
C TYR A 6 -19.71 -50.30 -4.22
N LYS A 7 -20.73 -50.99 -4.75
CA LYS A 7 -21.72 -50.38 -5.66
C LYS A 7 -22.55 -49.28 -4.99
N LEU A 8 -22.90 -49.44 -3.72
CA LEU A 8 -23.59 -48.40 -2.94
C LEU A 8 -22.69 -47.18 -2.72
N ALA A 9 -21.42 -47.39 -2.34
CA ALA A 9 -20.47 -46.30 -2.18
C ALA A 9 -20.24 -45.55 -3.50
N GLN A 10 -20.05 -46.26 -4.62
CA GLN A 10 -19.90 -45.67 -5.94
C GLN A 10 -21.09 -44.79 -6.33
N ALA A 11 -22.32 -45.28 -6.12
CA ALA A 11 -23.54 -44.51 -6.40
C ALA A 11 -23.69 -43.29 -5.48
N ALA A 12 -23.32 -43.42 -4.20
CA ALA A 12 -23.34 -42.31 -3.25
C ALA A 12 -22.32 -41.22 -3.63
N THR A 13 -21.09 -41.60 -3.97
CA THR A 13 -20.05 -40.66 -4.41
C THR A 13 -20.47 -39.92 -5.69
N LYS A 14 -21.05 -40.63 -6.67
CA LYS A 14 -21.60 -40.01 -7.88
C LYS A 14 -22.61 -38.92 -7.55
N LYS A 15 -23.57 -39.22 -6.66
CA LYS A 15 -24.57 -38.23 -6.21
C LYS A 15 -23.94 -37.05 -5.47
N MET A 16 -22.92 -37.29 -4.65
CA MET A 16 -22.21 -36.21 -3.94
C MET A 16 -21.51 -35.26 -4.90
N ILE A 17 -20.84 -35.79 -5.94
CA ILE A 17 -20.20 -34.98 -6.98
C ILE A 17 -21.26 -34.18 -7.73
N MET A 18 -22.32 -34.82 -8.21
CA MET A 18 -23.40 -34.14 -8.94
C MET A 18 -24.08 -33.04 -8.11
N HIS A 19 -24.18 -33.21 -6.79
CA HIS A 19 -24.74 -32.20 -5.89
C HIS A 19 -23.75 -31.06 -5.57
N ALA A 20 -22.45 -31.33 -5.56
CA ALA A 20 -21.44 -30.32 -5.24
C ALA A 20 -21.26 -29.29 -6.37
N PHE A 21 -21.51 -29.67 -7.61
CA PHE A 21 -21.40 -28.83 -8.79
C PHE A 21 -22.79 -28.47 -9.35
N LYS A 22 -22.88 -27.42 -10.17
CA LYS A 22 -24.15 -27.02 -10.80
C LYS A 22 -24.48 -27.95 -11.95
N ASP A 23 -25.77 -28.22 -12.18
CA ASP A 23 -26.28 -29.11 -13.24
C ASP A 23 -25.68 -28.82 -14.63
N TYR A 24 -25.41 -27.55 -14.93
CA TYR A 24 -24.84 -27.16 -16.22
C TYR A 24 -23.42 -27.69 -16.47
N HIS A 25 -22.65 -28.07 -15.44
CA HIS A 25 -21.31 -28.65 -15.59
C HIS A 25 -21.33 -30.09 -16.12
N PHE A 26 -22.52 -30.66 -16.31
CA PHE A 26 -22.71 -32.04 -16.75
C PHE A 26 -23.62 -32.17 -17.98
N LEU A 27 -24.04 -31.06 -18.60
CA LEU A 27 -25.02 -31.08 -19.70
C LEU A 27 -24.54 -31.94 -20.87
N GLU A 28 -23.24 -31.89 -21.15
CA GLU A 28 -22.57 -32.66 -22.19
C GLU A 28 -22.50 -34.17 -21.90
N LEU A 29 -22.75 -34.58 -20.65
CA LEU A 29 -22.76 -35.98 -20.22
C LEU A 29 -24.17 -36.53 -20.00
N GLN A 30 -25.19 -35.69 -20.11
CA GLN A 30 -26.59 -36.10 -19.99
C GLN A 30 -27.07 -36.75 -21.29
N ASP A 31 -27.92 -37.76 -21.16
CA ASP A 31 -28.66 -38.32 -22.28
C ASP A 31 -29.85 -37.41 -22.68
N ASP A 32 -30.60 -37.82 -23.70
CA ASP A 32 -31.78 -37.08 -24.19
C ASP A 32 -32.88 -36.86 -23.12
N ASN A 33 -32.84 -37.61 -22.01
CA ASN A 33 -33.77 -37.48 -20.89
C ASN A 33 -33.22 -36.59 -19.75
N GLY A 34 -31.98 -36.09 -19.89
CA GLY A 34 -31.30 -35.31 -18.85
C GLY A 34 -30.57 -36.18 -17.80
N ASP A 35 -30.45 -37.48 -18.02
CA ASP A 35 -29.83 -38.40 -17.08
C ASP A 35 -28.36 -38.68 -17.42
N ILE A 36 -27.51 -38.69 -16.40
CA ILE A 36 -26.10 -39.09 -16.55
C ILE A 36 -26.01 -40.61 -16.40
N VAL A 37 -26.16 -41.35 -17.50
CA VAL A 37 -26.09 -42.82 -17.55
C VAL A 37 -24.71 -43.28 -18.01
N GLY A 38 -24.21 -44.40 -17.47
CA GLY A 38 -22.97 -45.02 -17.94
C GLY A 38 -21.67 -44.50 -17.29
N TYR A 39 -21.66 -43.27 -16.77
CA TYR A 39 -20.47 -42.72 -16.11
C TYR A 39 -20.33 -43.12 -14.64
N THR A 40 -19.10 -43.50 -14.27
CA THR A 40 -18.64 -43.68 -12.90
C THR A 40 -18.32 -42.35 -12.23
N ALA A 41 -18.20 -42.36 -10.90
CA ALA A 41 -17.85 -41.17 -10.13
C ALA A 41 -16.46 -40.61 -10.49
N ILE A 42 -15.51 -41.46 -10.90
CA ILE A 42 -14.16 -41.04 -11.30
C ILE A 42 -14.23 -40.36 -12.67
N GLU A 43 -14.92 -40.96 -13.64
CA GLU A 43 -15.07 -40.36 -14.98
C GLU A 43 -15.78 -39.00 -14.94
N LEU A 44 -16.76 -38.82 -14.04
CA LEU A 44 -17.37 -37.51 -13.83
C LEU A 44 -16.41 -36.49 -13.23
N PHE A 45 -15.55 -36.94 -12.33
CA PHE A 45 -14.56 -36.06 -11.72
C PHE A 45 -13.48 -35.67 -12.73
N ASP A 46 -12.99 -36.63 -13.52
CA ASP A 46 -12.01 -36.40 -14.59
C ASP A 46 -12.56 -35.44 -15.65
N HIS A 47 -13.83 -35.59 -16.03
CA HIS A 47 -14.52 -34.66 -16.93
C HIS A 47 -14.56 -33.24 -16.37
N LEU A 48 -14.93 -33.08 -15.09
CA LEU A 48 -14.94 -31.77 -14.45
C LEU A 48 -13.56 -31.13 -14.42
N MET A 49 -12.52 -31.93 -14.15
CA MET A 49 -11.14 -31.48 -14.14
C MET A 49 -10.66 -31.05 -15.53
N ASP A 50 -10.95 -31.85 -16.58
CA ASP A 50 -10.49 -31.57 -17.95
C ASP A 50 -11.20 -30.36 -18.58
N GLN A 51 -12.49 -30.18 -18.31
CA GLN A 51 -13.29 -29.14 -18.95
C GLN A 51 -13.28 -27.80 -18.22
N TYR A 52 -13.18 -27.80 -16.89
CA TYR A 52 -13.41 -26.59 -16.08
C TYR A 52 -12.21 -26.12 -15.27
N VAL A 53 -11.16 -26.93 -15.11
CA VAL A 53 -9.94 -26.47 -14.43
C VAL A 53 -8.95 -25.98 -15.48
N GLN A 54 -8.73 -24.67 -15.53
CA GLN A 54 -7.73 -24.10 -16.42
C GLN A 54 -6.33 -24.19 -15.78
N PRO A 55 -5.26 -24.32 -16.58
CA PRO A 55 -3.89 -24.27 -16.07
C PRO A 55 -3.59 -23.00 -15.25
N GLU A 56 -4.23 -21.88 -15.60
CA GLU A 56 -4.16 -20.61 -14.86
C GLU A 56 -4.72 -20.74 -13.43
N ASP A 57 -5.81 -21.51 -13.24
CA ASP A 57 -6.40 -21.75 -11.91
C ASP A 57 -5.44 -22.53 -11.00
N VAL A 58 -4.67 -23.45 -11.58
CA VAL A 58 -3.63 -24.20 -10.85
C VAL A 58 -2.48 -23.28 -10.46
N ALA A 59 -2.05 -22.38 -11.35
CA ALA A 59 -0.98 -21.42 -11.06
C ALA A 59 -1.38 -20.42 -9.95
N ASP A 60 -2.63 -19.93 -10.00
CA ASP A 60 -3.19 -19.07 -8.96
C ASP A 60 -3.32 -19.80 -7.62
N GLN A 61 -3.74 -21.07 -7.64
CA GLN A 61 -3.80 -21.91 -6.45
C GLN A 61 -2.40 -22.13 -5.84
N VAL A 62 -1.40 -22.44 -6.67
CA VAL A 62 0.00 -22.58 -6.22
C VAL A 62 0.48 -21.28 -5.59
N THR A 63 0.18 -20.13 -6.20
CA THR A 63 0.53 -18.81 -5.66
C THR A 63 -0.14 -18.54 -4.31
N ALA A 64 -1.44 -18.84 -4.19
CA ALA A 64 -2.18 -18.69 -2.94
C ALA A 64 -1.63 -19.59 -1.82
N LEU A 65 -1.25 -20.84 -2.14
CA LEU A 65 -0.66 -21.77 -1.19
C LEU A 65 0.73 -21.32 -0.72
N HIS A 66 1.57 -20.78 -1.61
CA HIS A 66 2.85 -20.18 -1.23
C HIS A 66 2.66 -18.99 -0.27
N LYS A 67 1.62 -18.17 -0.48
CA LYS A 67 1.27 -17.11 0.46
C LYS A 67 0.88 -17.64 1.85
N ILE A 68 0.25 -18.82 1.93
CA ILE A 68 -0.05 -19.48 3.21
C ILE A 68 1.22 -20.01 3.91
N LEU A 69 2.26 -20.43 3.17
CA LEU A 69 3.54 -20.79 3.79
C LEU A 69 4.18 -19.61 4.53
N GLU A 70 3.90 -18.38 4.08
CA GLU A 70 4.36 -17.13 4.69
C GLU A 70 3.40 -16.57 5.75
N HIS A 71 2.36 -17.32 6.12
CA HIS A 71 1.36 -16.90 7.09
C HIS A 71 1.99 -16.33 8.37
N GLU A 72 1.37 -15.28 8.90
CA GLU A 72 1.83 -14.63 10.12
C GLU A 72 1.53 -15.51 11.33
N TYR A 73 2.47 -15.56 12.28
CA TYR A 73 2.24 -16.26 13.54
C TYR A 73 1.49 -15.34 14.51
N ASP A 74 0.30 -15.77 14.97
CA ASP A 74 -0.44 -15.08 16.03
C ASP A 74 -0.04 -15.65 17.42
N PRO A 75 0.59 -14.84 18.29
CA PRO A 75 0.97 -15.28 19.63
C PRO A 75 -0.22 -15.50 20.58
N ASN A 76 -1.42 -15.03 20.22
CA ASN A 76 -2.65 -15.24 21.01
C ASN A 76 -3.27 -16.62 20.76
N GLU A 77 -2.91 -17.28 19.67
CA GLU A 77 -3.37 -18.61 19.35
C GLU A 77 -2.40 -19.70 19.84
N ALA A 78 -2.85 -20.95 19.77
CA ALA A 78 -1.96 -22.09 19.99
C ALA A 78 -1.00 -22.21 18.79
N PRO A 79 0.32 -22.41 18.98
CA PRO A 79 1.27 -22.49 17.87
C PRO A 79 0.97 -23.64 16.89
N GLN A 80 0.20 -24.63 17.32
CA GLN A 80 -0.33 -25.70 16.48
C GLN A 80 -1.21 -25.19 15.34
N VAL A 81 -1.92 -24.07 15.51
CA VAL A 81 -2.74 -23.48 14.45
C VAL A 81 -1.84 -23.04 13.29
N TYR A 82 -0.78 -22.28 13.60
CA TYR A 82 0.25 -21.89 12.64
C TYR A 82 0.91 -23.11 11.97
N TYR A 83 1.36 -24.09 12.76
CA TYR A 83 2.00 -25.29 12.20
C TYR A 83 1.08 -26.08 11.28
N LYS A 84 -0.21 -26.14 11.61
CA LYS A 84 -1.22 -26.81 10.80
C LYS A 84 -1.44 -26.09 9.47
N ALA A 85 -1.61 -24.77 9.49
CA ALA A 85 -1.79 -23.99 8.26
C ALA A 85 -0.62 -24.19 7.28
N VAL A 86 0.62 -24.10 7.79
CA VAL A 86 1.84 -24.31 6.99
C VAL A 86 1.95 -25.76 6.50
N GLN A 87 1.63 -26.75 7.35
CA GLN A 87 1.68 -28.16 6.96
C GLN A 87 0.61 -28.53 5.92
N ASP A 88 -0.60 -28.01 6.07
CA ASP A 88 -1.69 -28.23 5.12
C ASP A 88 -1.34 -27.62 3.75
N ALA A 89 -0.79 -26.39 3.74
CA ALA A 89 -0.32 -25.76 2.52
C ALA A 89 0.81 -26.55 1.84
N ARG A 90 1.78 -27.05 2.62
CA ARG A 90 2.85 -27.92 2.11
C ARG A 90 2.28 -29.19 1.47
N ASN A 91 1.33 -29.86 2.12
CA ASN A 91 0.72 -31.08 1.61
C ASN A 91 -0.11 -30.82 0.33
N ALA A 92 -0.81 -29.69 0.27
CA ALA A 92 -1.55 -29.29 -0.93
C ALA A 92 -0.59 -28.98 -2.09
N LEU A 93 0.51 -28.27 -1.84
CA LEU A 93 1.55 -28.04 -2.85
C LEU A 93 2.17 -29.35 -3.35
N ASP A 94 2.46 -30.29 -2.45
CA ASP A 94 2.99 -31.60 -2.82
C ASP A 94 2.02 -32.37 -3.74
N SER A 95 0.71 -32.28 -3.48
CA SER A 95 -0.32 -32.87 -4.35
C SER A 95 -0.40 -32.22 -5.75
N LEU A 96 0.13 -31.00 -5.89
CA LEU A 96 0.27 -30.26 -7.15
C LEU A 96 1.67 -30.43 -7.77
N ASN A 97 2.44 -31.42 -7.33
CA ASN A 97 3.83 -31.67 -7.73
C ASN A 97 4.80 -30.50 -7.42
N GLN A 98 4.48 -29.68 -6.40
CA GLN A 98 5.34 -28.63 -5.88
C GLN A 98 5.98 -29.10 -4.57
N THR A 99 7.23 -29.57 -4.63
CA THR A 99 7.93 -30.04 -3.44
C THR A 99 8.46 -28.87 -2.61
N ILE A 100 8.01 -28.78 -1.37
CA ILE A 100 8.54 -27.83 -0.37
C ILE A 100 9.36 -28.60 0.65
N ASP A 101 10.63 -28.21 0.77
CA ASP A 101 11.58 -28.82 1.69
C ASP A 101 11.42 -28.29 3.13
N ASP A 102 11.92 -29.06 4.10
CA ASP A 102 11.86 -28.69 5.52
C ASP A 102 12.64 -27.39 5.83
N GLU A 103 13.74 -27.14 5.13
CA GLU A 103 14.60 -25.97 5.33
C GLU A 103 13.85 -24.68 4.96
N THR A 104 13.03 -24.72 3.91
CA THR A 104 12.12 -23.64 3.52
C THR A 104 11.07 -23.37 4.59
N LEU A 105 10.39 -24.39 5.11
CA LEU A 105 9.40 -24.20 6.19
C LEU A 105 10.03 -23.64 7.46
N ILE A 106 11.21 -24.13 7.84
CA ILE A 106 11.97 -23.63 8.98
C ILE A 106 12.37 -22.17 8.77
N ARG A 107 12.78 -21.77 7.57
CA ARG A 107 13.13 -20.39 7.25
C ARG A 107 11.93 -19.46 7.41
N HIS A 108 10.75 -19.83 6.91
CA HIS A 108 9.53 -19.06 7.11
C HIS A 108 9.14 -18.97 8.59
N GLY A 109 9.17 -20.09 9.32
CA GLY A 109 8.89 -20.11 10.76
C GLY A 109 9.86 -19.24 11.58
N LEU A 110 11.16 -19.30 11.29
CA LEU A 110 12.15 -18.42 11.93
C LEU A 110 11.94 -16.94 11.57
N ASN A 111 11.50 -16.65 10.35
CA ASN A 111 11.19 -15.29 9.91
C ASN A 111 10.02 -14.70 10.67
N GLN A 112 9.02 -15.51 11.01
CA GLN A 112 7.90 -15.09 11.87
C GLN A 112 8.37 -14.95 13.32
N PHE A 113 9.01 -15.98 13.87
CA PHE A 113 9.38 -15.99 15.29
C PHE A 113 10.43 -14.94 15.69
N LYS A 114 11.25 -14.44 14.77
CA LYS A 114 12.25 -13.39 15.09
C LYS A 114 11.62 -12.06 15.52
N GLU A 115 10.36 -11.82 15.13
CA GLU A 115 9.60 -10.62 15.51
C GLU A 115 9.13 -10.68 16.98
N HIS A 116 9.21 -11.86 17.61
CA HIS A 116 8.80 -12.10 18.98
C HIS A 116 10.01 -12.08 19.91
N ILE A 117 10.04 -11.12 20.84
CA ILE A 117 11.21 -10.88 21.70
C ILE A 117 11.51 -12.06 22.63
N ASP A 118 10.48 -12.74 23.09
CA ASP A 118 10.53 -13.88 24.00
C ASP A 118 11.17 -15.12 23.37
N LEU A 119 11.14 -15.24 22.04
CA LEU A 119 11.74 -16.37 21.32
C LEU A 119 13.21 -16.13 20.92
N LYS A 120 13.79 -14.96 21.23
CA LYS A 120 15.17 -14.63 20.79
C LYS A 120 16.22 -15.61 21.28
N LEU A 121 16.10 -16.12 22.50
CA LEU A 121 17.04 -17.11 23.06
C LEU A 121 16.89 -18.46 22.35
N ASP A 122 15.66 -18.91 22.15
CA ASP A 122 15.37 -20.18 21.46
C ASP A 122 15.74 -20.16 19.98
N ILE A 123 15.67 -19.01 19.32
CA ILE A 123 16.19 -18.84 17.96
C ILE A 123 17.71 -18.97 17.94
N ARG A 124 18.43 -18.44 18.96
CA ARG A 124 19.89 -18.60 19.05
C ARG A 124 20.26 -20.06 19.28
N SER A 125 19.58 -20.75 20.21
CA SER A 125 19.83 -22.17 20.48
C SER A 125 19.52 -23.04 19.26
N TRP A 126 18.43 -22.75 18.54
CA TRP A 126 18.10 -23.42 17.28
C TRP A 126 19.19 -23.27 16.21
N LYS A 127 19.78 -22.07 16.07
CA LYS A 127 20.83 -21.82 15.08
C LYS A 127 22.09 -22.64 15.33
N LEU A 128 22.40 -22.98 16.57
CA LEU A 128 23.55 -23.80 16.97
C LEU A 128 23.39 -25.29 16.65
N LEU A 129 22.16 -25.76 16.36
CA LEU A 129 21.91 -27.14 15.96
C LEU A 129 22.61 -27.45 14.62
N THR A 130 23.01 -28.71 14.47
CA THR A 130 23.58 -29.21 13.21
C THR A 130 22.52 -29.28 12.11
N ARG A 131 22.93 -29.37 10.85
CA ARG A 131 21.99 -29.46 9.71
C ARG A 131 21.06 -30.66 9.82
N ALA A 132 21.57 -31.82 10.24
CA ALA A 132 20.78 -33.04 10.39
C ALA A 132 19.69 -32.93 11.47
N GLU A 133 19.88 -32.04 12.45
CA GLU A 133 18.92 -31.82 13.53
C GLU A 133 17.82 -30.82 13.15
N LYS A 134 18.05 -29.97 12.15
CA LYS A 134 17.11 -28.93 11.71
C LYS A 134 16.03 -29.52 10.82
N THR A 135 15.17 -30.35 11.41
CA THR A 135 13.99 -30.93 10.76
C THR A 135 12.73 -30.16 11.16
N TRP A 136 11.70 -30.19 10.31
CA TRP A 136 10.43 -29.51 10.60
C TRP A 136 9.75 -30.08 11.85
N SER A 137 9.89 -31.39 12.07
CA SER A 137 9.37 -32.05 13.27
C SER A 137 10.01 -31.48 14.54
N ARG A 138 11.35 -31.40 14.58
CA ARG A 138 12.08 -30.86 15.74
C ARG A 138 11.81 -29.37 15.93
N PHE A 139 11.63 -28.62 14.84
CA PHE A 139 11.28 -27.20 14.89
C PHE A 139 9.98 -26.98 15.67
N LYS A 140 8.92 -27.70 15.30
CA LYS A 140 7.62 -27.64 15.99
C LYS A 140 7.76 -27.95 17.48
N THR A 141 8.46 -29.04 17.84
CA THR A 141 8.65 -29.42 19.25
C THR A 141 9.47 -28.38 20.03
N HIS A 142 10.59 -27.91 19.47
CA HIS A 142 11.49 -26.95 20.10
C HIS A 142 10.74 -25.65 20.45
N PHE A 143 10.08 -25.06 19.47
CA PHE A 143 9.39 -23.78 19.67
C PHE A 143 8.07 -23.91 20.43
N THR A 144 7.34 -25.03 20.32
CA THR A 144 6.17 -25.27 21.19
C THR A 144 6.59 -25.25 22.66
N LYS A 145 7.71 -25.91 22.98
CA LYS A 145 8.24 -25.92 24.35
C LYS A 145 8.62 -24.50 24.78
N ALA A 146 9.42 -23.79 23.98
CA ALA A 146 9.82 -22.41 24.27
C ALA A 146 8.62 -21.49 24.53
N ILE A 147 7.61 -21.52 23.66
CA ILE A 147 6.40 -20.70 23.78
C ILE A 147 5.66 -21.01 25.08
N ASN A 148 5.53 -22.28 25.45
CA ASN A 148 4.85 -22.67 26.69
C ASN A 148 5.67 -22.32 27.95
N ASP A 149 6.98 -22.47 27.91
CA ASP A 149 7.88 -22.09 29.00
C ASP A 149 7.81 -20.57 29.21
N ASN A 150 7.85 -19.79 28.13
CA ASN A 150 7.77 -18.33 28.14
C ASN A 150 6.44 -17.78 28.65
N LYS A 151 5.31 -18.46 28.39
CA LYS A 151 3.99 -18.06 28.89
C LYS A 151 3.91 -18.05 30.42
N ASN A 152 4.72 -18.88 31.09
CA ASN A 152 4.72 -19.02 32.53
C ASN A 152 5.92 -18.34 33.22
N ASP A 153 6.88 -17.81 32.44
CA ASP A 153 8.07 -17.18 32.98
C ASP A 153 7.87 -15.69 33.28
N ALA A 154 7.94 -15.33 34.57
CA ALA A 154 7.76 -13.96 35.03
C ALA A 154 8.82 -12.98 34.48
N GLY A 155 10.05 -13.46 34.21
CA GLY A 155 11.11 -12.67 33.61
C GLY A 155 10.80 -12.31 32.16
N THR A 156 10.33 -13.28 31.38
CA THR A 156 9.89 -13.13 29.99
C THR A 156 8.70 -12.19 29.90
N LEU A 157 7.67 -12.35 30.76
CA LEU A 157 6.52 -11.43 30.79
C LEU A 157 6.94 -9.99 31.08
N LYS A 158 7.86 -9.78 32.02
CA LYS A 158 8.42 -8.45 32.33
C LYS A 158 9.20 -7.87 31.15
N ALA A 159 10.01 -8.68 30.47
CA ALA A 159 10.76 -8.26 29.29
C ALA A 159 9.85 -7.91 28.10
N ILE A 160 8.78 -8.69 27.86
CA ILE A 160 7.75 -8.39 26.85
C ILE A 160 7.07 -7.06 27.19
N GLY A 161 6.66 -6.85 28.44
CA GLY A 161 6.04 -5.59 28.88
C GLY A 161 6.93 -4.37 28.61
N MET A 162 8.23 -4.47 28.93
CA MET A 162 9.21 -3.42 28.64
C MET A 162 9.38 -3.21 27.13
N ALA A 163 9.49 -4.29 26.34
CA ALA A 163 9.64 -4.20 24.89
C ALA A 163 8.43 -3.54 24.21
N ASN A 164 7.22 -3.85 24.68
CA ASN A 164 5.99 -3.24 24.17
C ASN A 164 5.96 -1.73 24.48
N ALA A 165 6.38 -1.33 25.68
CA ALA A 165 6.49 0.09 26.04
C ALA A 165 7.50 0.84 25.15
N VAL A 166 8.66 0.23 24.87
CA VAL A 166 9.67 0.80 23.96
C VAL A 166 9.16 0.87 22.52
N LYS A 167 8.50 -0.18 22.01
CA LYS A 167 7.92 -0.19 20.66
C LYS A 167 6.89 0.93 20.51
N HIS A 168 6.03 1.14 21.51
CA HIS A 168 5.06 2.23 21.52
C HIS A 168 5.73 3.61 21.47
N GLN A 169 6.80 3.81 22.25
CA GLN A 169 7.58 5.07 22.21
C GLN A 169 8.24 5.32 20.85
N ILE A 170 8.80 4.29 20.22
CA ILE A 170 9.41 4.40 18.88
C ILE A 170 8.34 4.76 17.84
N GLU A 171 7.17 4.14 17.89
CA GLU A 171 6.10 4.42 16.95
C GLU A 171 5.58 5.85 17.10
N GLN A 172 5.38 6.32 18.34
CA GLN A 172 5.08 7.73 18.61
C GLN A 172 6.18 8.66 18.08
N GLY A 173 7.45 8.28 18.24
CA GLY A 173 8.59 9.04 17.70
C GLY A 173 8.58 9.14 16.18
N LYS A 174 8.24 8.05 15.47
CA LYS A 174 8.12 8.05 14.00
C LYS A 174 6.96 8.92 13.53
N GLU A 175 5.80 8.83 14.18
CA GLU A 175 4.65 9.67 13.86
C GLU A 175 4.96 11.16 14.12
N ASN A 176 5.63 11.48 15.23
CA ASN A 176 6.13 12.83 15.49
C ASN A 176 7.13 13.29 14.41
N GLN A 177 8.02 12.42 13.95
CA GLN A 177 8.97 12.75 12.89
C GLN A 177 8.28 13.00 11.55
N LYS A 178 7.25 12.23 11.19
CA LYS A 178 6.41 12.48 10.01
C LYS A 178 5.68 13.82 10.13
N LEU A 179 5.09 14.10 11.29
CA LEU A 179 4.40 15.37 11.54
C LEU A 179 5.36 16.56 11.42
N LEU A 180 6.57 16.45 11.97
CA LEU A 180 7.62 17.47 11.82
C LEU A 180 8.03 17.63 10.35
N ALA A 181 8.24 16.54 9.61
CA ALA A 181 8.60 16.60 8.20
C ALA A 181 7.50 17.29 7.37
N GLN A 182 6.23 16.93 7.60
CA GLN A 182 5.09 17.57 6.96
C GLN A 182 5.01 19.06 7.32
N ALA A 183 5.13 19.41 8.60
CA ALA A 183 5.13 20.80 9.04
C ALA A 183 6.28 21.60 8.42
N THR A 184 7.47 21.01 8.26
CA THR A 184 8.61 21.67 7.58
C THR A 184 8.34 21.86 6.09
N PHE A 185 7.74 20.87 5.41
CA PHE A 185 7.38 20.99 4.00
C PHE A 185 6.33 22.09 3.79
N GLU A 186 5.29 22.10 4.61
CA GLU A 186 4.25 23.14 4.60
C GLU A 186 4.82 24.52 4.92
N ALA A 187 5.73 24.63 5.90
CA ALA A 187 6.39 25.87 6.24
C ALA A 187 7.26 26.39 5.08
N ASN A 188 8.03 25.52 4.42
CA ASN A 188 8.84 25.88 3.26
C ASN A 188 7.98 26.37 2.10
N ALA A 189 6.87 25.69 1.81
CA ALA A 189 5.92 26.13 0.79
C ALA A 189 5.35 27.53 1.11
N ARG A 190 4.97 27.78 2.37
CA ARG A 190 4.51 29.11 2.81
C ARG A 190 5.59 30.18 2.67
N ILE A 191 6.85 29.85 2.98
CA ILE A 191 7.99 30.76 2.80
C ILE A 191 8.16 31.12 1.32
N GLU A 192 8.09 30.15 0.42
CA GLU A 192 8.18 30.40 -1.03
C GLU A 192 7.05 31.31 -1.53
N ASP A 193 5.82 31.07 -1.06
CA ASP A 193 4.67 31.90 -1.42
C ASP A 193 4.82 33.34 -0.91
N LEU A 194 5.31 33.52 0.32
CA LEU A 194 5.62 34.83 0.87
C LEU A 194 6.72 35.55 0.07
N ILE A 195 7.79 34.85 -0.31
CA ILE A 195 8.86 35.43 -1.15
C ILE A 195 8.29 35.91 -2.49
N LYS A 196 7.47 35.08 -3.17
CA LYS A 196 6.82 35.45 -4.43
C LYS A 196 5.87 36.62 -4.27
N ALA A 197 5.12 36.69 -3.17
CA ALA A 197 4.25 37.82 -2.87
C ALA A 197 5.06 39.11 -2.67
N SER A 198 6.14 39.07 -1.88
CA SER A 198 7.01 40.22 -1.66
C SER A 198 7.71 40.71 -2.93
N LEU A 199 8.13 39.79 -3.82
CA LEU A 199 8.71 40.17 -5.11
C LEU A 199 7.71 40.89 -6.00
N ARG A 200 6.45 40.41 -6.07
CA ARG A 200 5.38 41.09 -6.83
C ARG A 200 5.10 42.50 -6.31
N GLU A 201 5.04 42.67 -4.98
CA GLU A 201 4.86 44.00 -4.37
C GLU A 201 6.00 44.95 -4.72
N LEU A 202 7.25 44.48 -4.71
CA LEU A 202 8.40 45.26 -5.14
C LEU A 202 8.29 45.65 -6.61
N GLU A 203 8.00 44.71 -7.51
CA GLU A 203 7.82 44.98 -8.96
C GLU A 203 6.73 46.02 -9.22
N ILE A 204 5.60 45.92 -8.52
CA ILE A 204 4.52 46.92 -8.59
C ILE A 204 5.04 48.29 -8.10
N GLY A 205 5.79 48.33 -7.00
CA GLY A 205 6.40 49.54 -6.46
C GLY A 205 7.35 50.21 -7.45
N TRP A 206 8.28 49.45 -8.05
CA TRP A 206 9.19 49.95 -9.09
C TRP A 206 8.45 50.48 -10.30
N THR A 207 7.42 49.76 -10.75
CA THR A 207 6.58 50.19 -11.89
C THR A 207 5.87 51.52 -11.60
N LYS A 208 5.30 51.67 -10.40
CA LYS A 208 4.69 52.94 -9.94
C LYS A 208 5.70 54.09 -9.87
N ALA A 209 6.93 53.83 -9.41
CA ALA A 209 7.99 54.84 -9.33
C ALA A 209 8.43 55.30 -10.73
N ILE A 210 8.62 54.37 -11.67
CA ILE A 210 8.97 54.68 -13.07
C ILE A 210 7.87 55.50 -13.72
N LEU A 211 6.60 55.12 -13.55
CA LEU A 211 5.46 55.85 -14.12
C LEU A 211 5.38 57.29 -13.57
N HIS A 212 5.62 57.48 -12.27
CA HIS A 212 5.70 58.82 -11.67
C HIS A 212 6.86 59.64 -12.27
N LEU A 213 8.06 59.06 -12.41
CA LEU A 213 9.19 59.76 -13.02
C LEU A 213 8.91 60.18 -14.47
N LEU A 214 8.32 59.28 -15.27
CA LEU A 214 7.90 59.58 -16.64
C LEU A 214 6.85 60.70 -16.69
N ALA A 215 5.86 60.66 -15.80
CA ALA A 215 4.85 61.72 -15.71
C ALA A 215 5.48 63.08 -15.39
N VAL A 216 6.44 63.12 -14.45
CA VAL A 216 7.20 64.34 -14.12
C VAL A 216 7.97 64.85 -15.34
N VAL A 217 8.66 63.97 -16.07
CA VAL A 217 9.40 64.35 -17.29
C VAL A 217 8.44 64.94 -18.33
N VAL A 218 7.28 64.32 -18.56
CA VAL A 218 6.28 64.82 -19.52
C VAL A 218 5.79 66.21 -19.11
N VAL A 219 5.46 66.42 -17.83
CA VAL A 219 5.03 67.74 -17.33
C VAL A 219 6.11 68.80 -17.55
N VAL A 220 7.38 68.48 -17.28
CA VAL A 220 8.51 69.40 -17.49
C VAL A 220 8.69 69.73 -18.98
N VAL A 221 8.67 68.72 -19.86
CA VAL A 221 8.80 68.93 -21.31
C VAL A 221 7.66 69.80 -21.83
N VAL A 222 6.42 69.53 -21.42
CA VAL A 222 5.27 70.34 -21.82
C VAL A 222 5.39 71.78 -21.31
N ALA A 223 5.81 71.98 -20.06
CA ALA A 223 6.04 73.32 -19.51
C ALA A 223 7.10 74.09 -20.32
N VAL A 224 8.21 73.46 -20.69
CA VAL A 224 9.26 74.07 -21.53
C VAL A 224 8.71 74.45 -22.91
N VAL A 225 7.92 73.57 -23.54
CA VAL A 225 7.30 73.85 -24.86
C VAL A 225 6.32 75.01 -24.77
N VAL A 226 5.47 75.06 -23.72
CA VAL A 226 4.51 76.15 -23.51
C VAL A 226 5.22 77.48 -23.28
N VAL A 227 6.28 77.51 -22.46
CA VAL A 227 7.10 78.72 -22.25
C VAL A 227 7.74 79.18 -23.57
N ALA A 228 8.31 78.26 -24.35
CA ALA A 228 8.90 78.57 -25.66
C ALA A 228 7.86 79.12 -26.65
N ALA A 229 6.64 78.58 -26.65
CA ALA A 229 5.53 79.06 -27.48
C ALA A 229 5.03 80.45 -27.05
N HIS A 230 4.96 80.71 -25.75
CA HIS A 230 4.57 82.00 -25.20
C HIS A 230 5.57 83.11 -25.59
N ILE A 231 6.87 82.83 -25.49
CA ILE A 231 7.95 83.77 -25.92
C ILE A 231 7.84 84.11 -27.41
N ARG A 232 7.34 83.19 -28.25
CA ARG A 232 7.18 83.40 -29.70
C ARG A 232 5.83 83.99 -30.13
N GLY A 233 4.96 84.37 -29.20
CA GLY A 233 3.68 85.03 -29.52
C GLY A 233 2.58 84.09 -30.07
N GLY A 234 2.66 82.77 -29.82
CA GLY A 234 1.63 81.80 -30.21
C GLY A 234 0.56 81.57 -29.14
N GLY A 235 -0.72 81.47 -29.54
CA GLY A 235 -1.89 81.40 -28.65
C GLY A 235 -1.91 80.21 -27.69
N ILE A 236 -2.16 80.50 -26.40
CA ILE A 236 -2.02 79.58 -25.24
C ILE A 236 -3.23 78.64 -25.08
N THR A 237 -4.36 78.94 -25.70
CA THR A 237 -5.69 78.41 -25.31
C THR A 237 -5.90 76.92 -25.60
N MET A 238 -5.17 76.32 -26.55
CA MET A 238 -5.35 74.91 -26.91
C MET A 238 -4.54 73.96 -25.99
N TYR A 239 -3.48 74.45 -25.34
CA TYR A 239 -2.55 73.63 -24.58
C TYR A 239 -3.08 73.24 -23.20
N THR A 240 -3.84 74.11 -22.55
CA THR A 240 -4.42 73.86 -21.21
C THR A 240 -5.40 72.67 -21.22
N GLN A 241 -6.12 72.46 -22.33
CA GLN A 241 -7.10 71.38 -22.47
C GLN A 241 -6.46 69.99 -22.64
N VAL A 242 -5.30 69.92 -23.31
CA VAL A 242 -4.55 68.68 -23.51
C VAL A 242 -3.85 68.26 -22.22
N VAL A 243 -3.29 69.23 -21.48
CA VAL A 243 -2.62 68.97 -20.19
C VAL A 243 -3.63 68.51 -19.12
N GLY A 244 -4.82 69.11 -19.07
CA GLY A 244 -5.88 68.68 -18.14
C GLY A 244 -6.33 67.23 -18.36
N HIS A 245 -6.50 66.81 -19.62
CA HIS A 245 -6.86 65.42 -19.94
C HIS A 245 -5.74 64.43 -19.60
N LEU A 246 -4.49 64.81 -19.83
CA LEU A 246 -3.35 63.94 -19.53
C LEU A 246 -3.18 63.75 -18.00
N LEU A 247 -3.36 64.80 -17.21
CA LEU A 247 -3.31 64.72 -15.74
C LEU A 247 -4.46 63.90 -15.15
N LEU A 248 -5.68 64.03 -15.69
CA LEU A 248 -6.83 63.21 -15.27
C LEU A 248 -6.64 61.72 -15.60
N PHE A 249 -6.05 61.41 -16.75
CA PHE A 249 -5.74 60.03 -17.12
C PHE A 249 -4.68 59.40 -16.20
N ILE A 250 -3.66 60.17 -15.82
CA ILE A 250 -2.60 59.70 -14.91
C ILE A 250 -3.16 59.51 -13.48
N MET A 251 -3.92 60.47 -12.96
CA MET A 251 -4.53 60.36 -11.61
C MET A 251 -5.64 59.30 -11.52
N GLY A 252 -6.35 59.00 -12.61
CA GLY A 252 -7.34 57.92 -12.67
C GLY A 252 -6.72 56.52 -12.62
N SER A 253 -5.46 56.36 -13.05
CA SER A 253 -4.77 55.07 -13.07
C SER A 253 -4.15 54.68 -11.71
N THR A 254 -3.95 55.64 -10.81
CA THR A 254 -3.35 55.41 -9.47
C THR A 254 -4.38 55.14 -8.37
N ALA A 255 -5.69 55.29 -8.65
CA ALA A 255 -6.75 55.29 -7.64
C ALA A 255 -7.51 53.96 -7.48
N LYS A 256 -7.10 52.86 -8.12
CA LYS A 256 -7.65 51.54 -7.83
C LYS A 256 -6.61 50.67 -7.15
N PRO A 257 -6.78 50.34 -5.85
CA PRO A 257 -5.93 49.38 -5.16
C PRO A 257 -6.09 47.98 -5.76
#